data_AF-A0A645JAB0-F1
#
_entry.id   AF-A0A645JAB0-F1
#
_cell.length_a   1.000
_cell.length_b   1.000
_cell.length_c   1.000
_cell.angle_alpha   90.00
_cell.angle_beta   90.00
_cell.angle_gamma   90.00
#
_symmetry.space_group_name_H-M   'P 1'
#
loop_
_entity.id
_entity.type
_entity.pdbx_description
1 polymer ?
#
loop_
_entity_poly.entity_id
_entity_poly.type
_entity_poly.pdbx_seq_one_letter_code
_entity_poly.pdbx_strand_id
1 'polypeptide(L)'
;MDCVRCLEPYEQVLSAEFSDVFSYKNVEFTESGLVIPEDGNVDLDPLVREYLLLDSPIKPLCKPDCQGLCIICGENLNLNTCEHQARIEIE
;
A
#
# COMPACT_ATOMS: atom_id res chain seq x y z
N MET A 1 7.37 3.34 2.25
CA MET A 1 6.38 4.09 1.45
C MET A 1 6.39 5.53 1.93
N ASP A 2 5.90 6.48 1.14
CA ASP A 2 5.81 7.87 1.57
C ASP A 2 4.37 8.22 1.94
N CYS A 3 4.20 8.97 3.03
CA CYS A 3 2.89 9.43 3.47
C CYS A 3 2.31 10.45 2.48
N VAL A 4 1.08 10.26 2.00
CA VAL A 4 0.47 11.23 1.06
C VAL A 4 0.15 12.58 1.69
N ARG A 5 0.21 12.71 3.02
CA ARG A 5 -0.07 13.95 3.74
C ARG A 5 1.19 14.74 4.08
N CYS A 6 2.18 14.12 4.71
CA CYS A 6 3.41 14.79 5.14
C CYS A 6 4.63 14.49 4.26
N LEU A 7 4.52 13.58 3.31
CA LEU A 7 5.61 13.11 2.43
C LEU A 7 6.79 12.45 3.15
N GLU A 8 6.68 12.19 4.46
CA GLU A 8 7.72 11.48 5.19
C GLU A 8 7.71 9.98 4.82
N PRO A 9 8.90 9.39 4.64
CA PRO A 9 9.04 7.96 4.44
C PRO A 9 8.67 7.22 5.74
N TYR A 10 7.95 6.11 5.59
CA TYR A 10 7.58 5.24 6.70
C TYR A 10 7.47 3.78 6.25
N GLU A 11 7.58 2.87 7.21
CA GLU A 11 7.37 1.44 7.00
C GLU A 11 5.87 1.11 7.03
N GLN A 12 5.37 0.55 5.93
CA GLN A 12 4.00 0.07 5.83
C GLN A 12 4.00 -1.44 5.97
N VAL A 13 3.32 -1.93 7.01
CA VAL A 13 3.02 -3.37 7.12
C VAL A 13 1.89 -3.69 6.15
N LEU A 14 2.14 -4.64 5.26
CA LEU A 14 1.14 -5.20 4.36
C LEU A 14 0.83 -6.63 4.79
N SER A 15 -0.44 -6.99 4.73
CA SER A 15 -0.93 -8.34 4.99
C SER A 15 -1.93 -8.64 3.89
N ALA A 16 -1.67 -9.72 3.15
CA ALA A 16 -2.54 -10.18 2.09
C ALA A 16 -2.90 -11.65 2.31
N GLU A 17 -4.17 -11.97 2.12
CA GLU A 17 -4.66 -13.34 2.08
C GLU A 17 -5.04 -13.67 0.64
N PHE A 18 -4.44 -14.73 0.10
CA PHE A 18 -4.69 -15.13 -1.27
C PHE A 18 -4.81 -16.64 -1.43
N SER A 19 -5.54 -17.04 -2.46
CA SER A 19 -5.75 -18.43 -2.85
C SER A 19 -5.91 -18.49 -4.36
N ASP A 20 -5.10 -19.31 -5.01
CA ASP A 20 -5.09 -19.47 -6.45
C ASP A 20 -4.95 -20.93 -6.87
N VAL A 21 -5.38 -21.25 -8.09
CA VAL A 21 -5.36 -22.61 -8.63
C VAL A 21 -4.36 -22.71 -9.77
N PHE A 22 -3.48 -23.70 -9.70
CA PHE A 22 -2.52 -24.03 -10.74
C PHE A 22 -2.96 -25.29 -11.49
N SER A 23 -2.86 -25.29 -12.82
CA SER A 23 -3.14 -26.48 -13.64
C SER A 23 -1.88 -27.07 -14.26
N TYR A 24 -1.97 -28.32 -14.70
CA TYR A 24 -0.94 -28.91 -15.56
C TYR A 24 -1.13 -28.42 -17.00
N LYS A 25 -0.03 -28.31 -17.76
CA LYS A 25 0.07 -27.79 -19.16
C LYS A 25 -1.01 -28.27 -20.15
N ASN A 26 -1.66 -29.40 -19.89
CA ASN A 26 -2.64 -30.02 -20.79
C ASN A 26 -4.10 -29.76 -20.39
N VAL A 27 -4.33 -28.85 -19.43
CA VAL A 27 -5.64 -28.62 -18.81
C VAL A 27 -5.88 -27.11 -18.78
N GLU A 28 -6.54 -26.58 -19.82
CA GLU A 28 -6.99 -25.17 -19.92
C GLU A 28 -8.16 -24.94 -18.95
N PHE A 29 -7.89 -24.91 -17.64
CA PHE A 29 -8.95 -24.88 -16.63
C PHE A 29 -8.87 -23.69 -15.65
N THR A 30 -7.86 -22.84 -15.71
CA THR A 30 -7.72 -21.71 -14.77
C THR A 30 -7.96 -20.39 -15.48
N GLU A 31 -8.88 -19.57 -14.97
CA GLU A 31 -9.08 -18.19 -15.46
C GLU A 31 -7.81 -17.35 -15.30
N SER A 32 -6.98 -17.67 -14.30
CA SER A 32 -5.69 -17.01 -14.03
C SER A 32 -4.55 -17.50 -14.93
N GLY A 33 -4.73 -18.57 -15.70
CA GLY A 33 -3.69 -19.09 -16.62
C GLY A 33 -2.43 -19.60 -15.91
N LEU A 34 -2.48 -19.84 -14.60
CA LEU A 34 -1.36 -20.33 -13.81
C LEU A 34 -1.12 -21.81 -14.07
N VAL A 35 0.10 -22.14 -14.49
CA VAL A 35 0.49 -23.50 -14.88
C VAL A 35 1.67 -23.99 -14.03
N ILE A 36 1.61 -25.23 -13.59
CA ILE A 36 2.70 -25.90 -12.86
C ILE A 36 3.87 -26.14 -13.82
N PRO A 37 5.08 -25.66 -13.51
CA PRO A 37 6.28 -25.93 -14.30
C PRO A 37 6.65 -27.41 -14.38
N GLU A 38 7.43 -27.80 -15.39
CA GLU A 38 7.78 -29.22 -15.63
C GLU A 38 8.66 -29.83 -14.52
N ASP A 39 9.43 -29.00 -13.83
CA ASP A 39 10.23 -29.41 -12.67
C ASP A 39 9.41 -29.42 -11.35
N GLY A 40 8.13 -29.03 -11.42
CA GLY A 40 7.20 -28.99 -10.29
C GLY A 40 7.43 -27.83 -9.31
N ASN A 41 8.37 -26.93 -9.59
CA ASN A 41 8.68 -25.81 -8.69
C ASN A 41 7.91 -24.56 -9.13
N VAL A 42 6.90 -24.19 -8.36
CA VAL A 42 6.12 -22.96 -8.62
C VAL A 42 6.84 -21.77 -7.99
N ASP A 43 7.16 -20.76 -8.81
CA ASP A 43 7.62 -19.47 -8.31
C ASP A 43 6.43 -18.64 -7.84
N LEU A 44 6.35 -18.40 -6.53
CA LEU A 44 5.28 -17.63 -5.89
C LEU A 44 5.59 -16.13 -5.82
N ASP A 45 6.81 -15.68 -6.12
CA ASP A 45 7.19 -14.25 -6.02
C ASP A 45 6.26 -13.35 -6.85
N PRO A 46 5.92 -13.67 -8.12
CA PRO A 46 4.99 -12.86 -8.90
C PRO A 46 3.60 -12.79 -8.29
N LEU A 47 3.10 -13.92 -7.78
CA LEU A 47 1.76 -14.04 -7.22
C LEU A 47 1.65 -13.25 -5.91
N VAL A 48 2.57 -13.48 -4.98
CA VAL A 48 2.65 -12.76 -3.70
C VAL A 48 2.75 -11.27 -3.95
N ARG A 49 3.60 -10.84 -4.90
CA ARG A 49 3.74 -9.43 -5.26
C ARG A 49 2.44 -8.83 -5.76
N GLU A 50 1.72 -9.52 -6.64
CA GLU A 50 0.44 -9.04 -7.18
C GLU A 50 -0.59 -8.81 -6.06
N TYR A 51 -0.78 -9.80 -5.18
CA TYR A 51 -1.70 -9.68 -4.05
C TYR A 51 -1.28 -8.58 -3.07
N LEU A 52 0.01 -8.44 -2.76
CA LEU A 52 0.49 -7.36 -1.90
C LEU A 52 0.31 -5.97 -2.54
N LEU A 53 0.37 -5.87 -3.87
CA LEU A 53 0.08 -4.63 -4.57
C LEU A 53 -1.41 -4.27 -4.51
N LEU A 54 -2.30 -5.26 -4.64
CA LEU A 54 -3.75 -5.07 -4.52
C LEU A 54 -4.15 -4.63 -3.11
N ASP A 55 -3.53 -5.21 -2.08
CA ASP A 55 -3.79 -4.85 -0.67
C ASP A 55 -2.99 -3.62 -0.19
N SER A 56 -2.21 -3.00 -1.09
CA SER A 56 -1.52 -1.76 -0.77
C SER A 56 -2.52 -0.62 -0.55
N PRO A 57 -2.37 0.20 0.50
CA PRO A 57 -3.31 1.28 0.78
C PRO A 57 -3.30 2.31 -0.35
N ILE A 58 -4.48 2.66 -0.87
CA ILE A 58 -4.64 3.70 -1.91
C ILE A 58 -4.14 5.08 -1.42
N LYS A 59 -4.25 5.34 -0.11
CA LYS A 59 -3.81 6.58 0.55
C LYS A 59 -2.89 6.23 1.73
N PRO A 60 -1.60 5.95 1.48
CA PRO A 60 -0.66 5.62 2.55
C PRO A 60 -0.48 6.79 3.51
N LEU A 61 -0.64 6.51 4.80
CA LEU A 61 -0.45 7.48 5.88
C LEU A 61 0.57 6.92 6.86
N CYS A 62 1.57 7.73 7.25
CA CYS A 62 2.57 7.33 8.25
C CYS A 62 1.97 7.03 9.62
N LYS A 63 0.79 7.60 9.92
CA LYS A 63 -0.04 7.32 11.09
C LYS A 63 -1.49 7.77 10.82
N PRO A 64 -2.51 7.19 11.50
CA PRO A 64 -3.92 7.49 11.24
C PRO A 64 -4.29 8.98 11.37
N ASP A 65 -3.62 9.70 12.28
CA ASP A 65 -3.85 11.10 12.63
C ASP A 65 -2.82 12.05 12.02
N CYS A 66 -2.12 11.65 10.95
CA CYS A 66 -1.12 12.50 10.29
C CYS A 66 -1.72 13.84 9.86
N GLN A 67 -1.17 14.95 10.37
CA GLN A 67 -1.66 16.31 10.13
C GLN A 67 -1.23 16.86 8.76
N GLY A 68 -0.21 16.27 8.15
CA GLY A 68 0.27 16.59 6.80
C GLY A 68 1.08 17.87 6.71
N LEU A 69 1.27 18.36 5.50
CA LEU A 69 1.91 19.64 5.24
C LEU A 69 0.90 20.79 5.21
N CYS A 70 1.32 21.97 5.64
CA CYS A 70 0.57 23.18 5.39
C CYS A 70 0.44 23.42 3.87
N ILE A 71 -0.79 23.61 3.38
CA ILE A 71 -1.04 23.86 1.94
C ILE A 71 -0.50 25.20 1.43
N ILE A 72 -0.10 26.10 2.33
CA ILE A 72 0.41 27.43 2.00
C ILE A 72 1.94 27.47 2.06
N CYS A 73 2.54 27.04 3.17
CA CYS A 73 3.99 27.15 3.38
C CYS A 73 4.76 25.82 3.36
N GLY A 74 4.08 24.67 3.35
CA GLY A 74 4.74 23.36 3.34
C GLY A 74 5.29 22.88 4.69
N GLU A 75 5.09 23.62 5.79
CA GLU A 75 5.49 23.18 7.14
C GLU A 75 4.84 21.84 7.50
N ASN A 76 5.62 20.91 8.07
CA ASN A 76 5.08 19.63 8.53
C ASN A 76 4.33 19.84 9.85
N LEU A 77 3.01 19.75 9.77
CA LEU A 77 2.10 20.02 10.88
C LEU A 77 2.21 18.98 11.99
N ASN A 78 2.80 17.81 11.71
CA ASN A 78 3.10 16.81 12.75
C ASN A 78 4.23 17.25 13.69
N LEU A 79 5.07 18.21 13.28
CA LEU A 79 6.24 18.68 14.02
C LEU A 79 5.99 20.06 14.63
N ASN A 80 5.45 20.99 13.85
CA ASN A 80 5.21 22.38 14.28
C ASN A 80 3.88 22.94 13.76
N THR A 81 3.42 24.02 14.39
CA THR A 81 2.31 24.83 13.84
C THR A 81 2.87 26.01 13.03
N CYS A 82 2.07 26.56 12.13
CA CYS A 82 2.39 27.77 11.37
C CYS A 82 1.23 28.77 11.43
N GLU A 83 1.50 30.03 11.07
CA GLU A 83 0.51 31.13 11.08
C GLU A 83 -0.71 30.89 10.19
N HIS A 84 -0.62 29.97 9.23
CA HIS A 84 -1.71 29.58 8.34
C HIS A 84 -2.70 28.59 8.96
N GLN A 85 -2.43 28.05 10.15
CA GLN A 85 -3.43 27.29 10.89
C GLN A 85 -4.35 28.26 11.64
N ALA A 86 -5.51 28.54 11.05
CA ALA A 86 -6.53 29.35 11.69
C ALA A 86 -6.94 28.71 13.02
N ARG A 87 -6.68 29.40 14.13
CA ARG A 87 -7.23 29.04 15.43
C ARG A 87 -8.73 29.34 15.39
N ILE A 88 -9.55 28.31 15.23
CA ILE A 88 -10.97 28.42 15.58
C ILE A 88 -11.03 28.23 17.10
N GLU A 89 -11.05 29.34 17.84
CA GLU A 89 -11.45 29.32 19.23
C GLU A 89 -12.95 29.04 19.25
N ILE A 90 -13.33 27.84 19.69
CA ILE A 90 -14.72 27.48 19.93
C ILE A 90 -15.00 27.88 21.39
N GLU A 91 -15.72 28.99 21.58
CA GLU A 91 -16.37 29.33 22.85
C GLU A 91 -17.53 28.38 23.16
#